data_AF-C8VZI6-F1
#
_entry.id   AF-C8VZI6-F1
#
_cell.length_a   1.000
_cell.length_b   1.000
_cell.length_c   1.000
_cell.angle_alpha   90.00
_cell.angle_beta   90.00
_cell.angle_gamma   90.00
#
_symmetry.space_group_name_H-M   'P 1'
#
loop_
_entity.id
_entity.type
_entity.pdbx_description
1 polymer ?
#
loop_
_entity_poly.entity_id
_entity_poly.type
_entity_poly.pdbx_seq_one_letter_code
_entity_poly.pdbx_strand_id
1 'polypeptide(L)'
;MGHQPNRTLVNEPFNPRTILAVWNKAAVVPECNQSEFRKDRCGALMRFADYDNVNSIFGWEIDHEKPVARGGTDDLDNLQPLHWRNNRGKSDSWPDWNCSHPAR
;
A
#
# COMPACT_ATOMS: atom_id res chain seq x y z
N MET A 1 0.04 -9.75 -20.00
CA MET A 1 -0.93 -9.66 -18.89
C MET A 1 -0.36 -8.66 -17.92
N GLY A 2 -1.05 -7.56 -17.65
CA GLY A 2 -0.55 -6.54 -16.72
C GLY A 2 -0.59 -7.05 -15.29
N HIS A 3 0.42 -6.71 -14.50
CA HIS A 3 0.44 -7.01 -13.07
C HIS A 3 -0.73 -6.29 -12.39
N GLN A 4 -1.53 -7.02 -11.61
CA GLN A 4 -2.63 -6.43 -10.86
C GLN A 4 -2.11 -5.76 -9.59
N PRO A 5 -2.66 -4.60 -9.19
CA PRO A 5 -2.31 -3.98 -7.91
C PRO A 5 -2.71 -4.90 -6.74
N ASN A 6 -2.01 -4.78 -5.62
CA ASN A 6 -2.25 -5.58 -4.42
C ASN A 6 -2.17 -7.11 -4.65
N ARG A 7 -1.31 -7.54 -5.57
CA ARG A 7 -1.03 -8.95 -5.85
C ARG A 7 0.47 -9.20 -5.85
N THR A 8 0.85 -10.47 -5.69
CA THR A 8 2.23 -10.94 -5.84
C THR A 8 2.66 -10.91 -7.31
N LEU A 9 3.95 -11.15 -7.58
CA LEU A 9 4.51 -11.29 -8.92
C LEU A 9 3.78 -12.32 -9.80
N VAL A 10 3.19 -13.35 -9.17
CA VAL A 10 2.44 -14.41 -9.84
C VAL A 10 0.92 -14.14 -9.88
N ASN A 11 0.49 -12.94 -9.50
CA ASN A 11 -0.91 -12.48 -9.39
C ASN A 11 -1.76 -13.17 -8.31
N GLU A 12 -1.13 -13.68 -7.26
CA GLU A 12 -1.83 -14.25 -6.09
C GLU A 12 -2.06 -13.19 -5.01
N PRO A 13 -3.07 -13.35 -4.12
CA PRO A 13 -3.22 -12.49 -2.97
C PRO A 13 -2.07 -12.67 -1.97
N PHE A 14 -1.68 -11.60 -1.28
CA PHE A 14 -0.70 -11.68 -0.20
C PHE A 14 -1.24 -12.49 0.97
N ASN A 15 -0.39 -13.31 1.58
CA ASN A 15 -0.76 -14.07 2.77
C ASN A 15 -0.95 -13.13 3.99
N PRO A 16 -1.68 -13.54 5.03
CA PRO A 16 -1.96 -12.70 6.20
C PRO A 16 -0.71 -12.21 6.94
N ARG A 17 0.39 -12.97 6.92
CA ARG A 17 1.65 -12.56 7.57
C ARG A 17 2.30 -11.40 6.81
N THR A 18 2.30 -11.44 5.49
CA THR A 18 2.79 -10.34 4.65
C THR A 18 1.91 -9.10 4.82
N ILE A 19 0.59 -9.26 4.84
CA ILE A 19 -0.34 -8.14 5.08
C ILE A 19 -0.03 -7.45 6.40
N LEU A 20 0.11 -8.21 7.49
CA LEU A 20 0.46 -7.66 8.80
C LEU A 20 1.86 -7.02 8.81
N ALA A 21 2.84 -7.65 8.17
CA ALA A 21 4.20 -7.13 8.10
C ALA A 21 4.27 -5.80 7.34
N VAL A 22 3.57 -5.69 6.20
CA VAL A 22 3.50 -4.46 5.40
C VAL A 22 2.71 -3.38 6.14
N TRP A 23 1.57 -3.73 6.76
CA TRP A 23 0.83 -2.82 7.62
C TRP A 23 1.71 -2.22 8.72
N ASN A 24 2.58 -3.05 9.31
CA ASN A 24 3.48 -2.62 10.36
C ASN A 24 4.53 -1.59 9.91
N LYS A 25 4.78 -1.46 8.59
CA LYS A 25 5.65 -0.42 8.02
C LYS A 25 4.97 0.96 7.95
N ALA A 26 3.64 1.03 7.98
CA ALA A 26 2.92 2.31 7.89
C ALA A 26 3.17 3.17 9.13
N ALA A 27 3.16 4.50 8.94
CA ALA A 27 3.38 5.45 10.01
C ALA A 27 2.23 5.41 11.02
N VAL A 28 2.58 5.33 12.31
CA VAL A 28 1.60 5.39 13.40
C VAL A 28 0.99 6.79 13.48
N VAL A 29 -0.31 6.86 13.77
CA VAL A 29 -0.98 8.15 14.01
C VAL A 29 -1.01 8.38 15.51
N PRO A 30 -0.36 9.44 16.02
CA PRO A 30 -0.49 9.82 17.43
C PRO A 30 -1.96 9.99 17.79
N GLU A 31 -2.34 9.57 19.00
CA GLU A 31 -3.71 9.69 19.55
C GLU A 31 -4.78 8.78 18.93
N CYS A 32 -4.48 8.02 17.86
CA CYS A 32 -5.37 6.97 17.35
C CYS A 32 -4.96 5.58 17.84
N ASN A 33 -5.89 4.62 17.79
CA ASN A 33 -5.57 3.21 17.98
C ASN A 33 -4.67 2.74 16.83
N GLN A 34 -3.37 2.55 17.12
CA GLN A 34 -2.33 2.22 16.14
C GLN A 34 -2.54 0.84 15.45
N SER A 35 -3.35 -0.02 16.09
CA SER A 35 -3.75 -1.31 15.53
C SER A 35 -4.88 -1.17 14.51
N GLU A 36 -5.62 -0.06 14.53
CA GLU A 36 -6.76 0.19 13.66
C GLU A 36 -6.41 1.17 12.53
N PHE A 37 -5.76 2.28 12.87
CA PHE A 37 -5.46 3.36 11.93
C PHE A 37 -3.97 3.65 11.83
N ARG A 38 -3.50 3.81 10.59
CA ARG A 38 -2.14 4.24 10.26
C ARG A 38 -2.16 5.17 9.05
N LYS A 39 -1.04 5.79 8.73
CA LYS A 39 -0.88 6.65 7.55
C LYS A 39 0.14 6.06 6.58
N ASP A 40 -0.15 6.18 5.30
CA ASP A 40 0.83 5.88 4.25
C ASP A 40 1.92 6.96 4.16
N ARG A 41 2.88 6.76 3.25
CA ARG A 41 3.96 7.74 2.98
C ARG A 41 3.44 9.12 2.57
N CYS A 42 2.23 9.18 2.01
CA CYS A 42 1.57 10.41 1.57
C CYS A 42 0.76 11.08 2.69
N GLY A 43 0.70 10.47 3.88
CA GLY A 43 -0.07 10.95 5.03
C GLY A 43 -1.56 10.60 4.98
N ALA A 44 -2.02 9.87 3.96
CA ALA A 44 -3.40 9.43 3.87
C ALA A 44 -3.70 8.39 4.94
N LEU A 45 -4.84 8.55 5.62
CA LEU A 45 -5.29 7.60 6.64
C LEU A 45 -5.73 6.29 6.00
N MET A 46 -5.30 5.20 6.62
CA MET A 46 -5.64 3.83 6.26
C MET A 46 -6.19 3.12 7.49
N ARG A 47 -7.13 2.21 7.28
CA ARG A 47 -7.68 1.36 8.34
C ARG A 47 -7.34 -0.09 8.07
N PHE A 48 -6.78 -0.80 9.05
CA PHE A 48 -6.33 -2.19 8.86
C PHE A 48 -7.42 -3.08 8.28
N ALA A 49 -8.65 -2.97 8.79
CA ALA A 49 -9.82 -3.73 8.37
C ALA A 49 -10.30 -3.43 6.94
N ASP A 50 -9.84 -2.34 6.32
CA ASP A 50 -10.20 -1.95 4.94
C ASP A 50 -9.12 -2.34 3.91
N TYR A 51 -8.30 -3.33 4.24
CA TYR A 51 -7.38 -3.93 3.28
C TYR A 51 -8.14 -4.49 2.06
N ASP A 52 -7.64 -4.20 0.85
CA ASP A 52 -8.24 -4.58 -0.45
C ASP A 52 -9.64 -3.96 -0.70
N ASN A 53 -10.08 -2.99 0.12
CA ASN A 53 -11.37 -2.33 -0.03
C ASN A 53 -11.25 -0.95 -0.69
N VAL A 54 -11.25 -0.91 -2.03
CA VAL A 54 -11.16 0.34 -2.82
C VAL A 54 -12.40 1.24 -2.73
N ASN A 55 -13.47 0.79 -2.07
CA ASN A 55 -14.67 1.61 -1.82
C ASN A 55 -14.61 2.32 -0.47
N SER A 56 -13.68 1.96 0.41
CA SER A 56 -13.49 2.64 1.69
C SER A 56 -12.71 3.94 1.51
N ILE A 57 -13.07 4.96 2.31
CA ILE A 57 -12.31 6.20 2.45
C ILE A 57 -10.96 5.98 3.16
N PHE A 58 -10.78 4.83 3.81
CA PHE A 58 -9.55 4.42 4.50
C PHE A 58 -8.97 3.13 3.90
N GLY A 59 -9.42 2.76 2.70
CA GLY A 59 -8.98 1.55 2.03
C GLY A 59 -7.50 1.60 1.70
N TRP A 60 -6.84 0.47 1.79
CA TRP A 60 -5.42 0.39 1.49
C TRP A 60 -5.05 -0.94 0.86
N GLU A 61 -3.91 -0.92 0.20
CA GLU A 61 -3.37 -2.01 -0.58
C GLU A 61 -1.86 -2.10 -0.31
N ILE A 62 -1.29 -3.26 -0.61
CA ILE A 62 0.15 -3.45 -0.71
C ILE A 62 0.58 -3.00 -2.10
N ASP A 63 1.52 -2.05 -2.13
CA ASP A 63 2.20 -1.59 -3.34
C ASP A 63 3.65 -2.07 -3.36
N HIS A 64 4.18 -2.27 -4.56
CA HIS A 64 5.60 -2.47 -4.78
C HIS A 64 6.27 -1.10 -4.99
N GLU A 65 7.09 -0.63 -4.05
CA GLU A 65 7.82 0.65 -4.13
C GLU A 65 8.51 0.75 -5.49
N LYS A 66 9.35 -0.25 -5.84
CA LYS A 66 9.78 -0.48 -7.22
C LYS A 66 8.76 -1.36 -7.94
N PRO A 67 8.09 -0.87 -8.99
CA PRO A 67 7.07 -1.64 -9.70
C PRO A 67 7.63 -2.91 -10.33
N VAL A 68 6.79 -3.94 -10.44
CA VAL A 68 7.13 -5.22 -11.10
C VAL A 68 7.60 -5.02 -12.53
N ALA A 69 6.97 -4.09 -13.27
CA ALA A 69 7.35 -3.73 -14.64
C ALA A 69 8.80 -3.24 -14.77
N ARG A 70 9.43 -2.80 -13.67
CA ARG A 70 10.82 -2.33 -13.61
C ARG A 70 11.75 -3.32 -12.88
N GLY A 71 11.28 -4.54 -12.62
CA GLY A 71 12.02 -5.57 -11.89
C GLY A 71 11.99 -5.37 -10.38
N GLY A 72 10.86 -4.95 -9.82
CA GLY A 72 10.56 -5.06 -8.40
C GLY A 72 10.24 -6.50 -7.98
N THR A 73 10.40 -6.81 -6.70
CA THR A 73 10.19 -8.14 -6.12
C THR A 73 9.10 -8.12 -5.03
N ASP A 74 8.59 -9.28 -4.64
CA ASP A 74 7.67 -9.44 -3.50
C ASP A 74 8.38 -9.41 -2.13
N ASP A 75 9.66 -9.03 -2.11
CA ASP A 75 10.43 -8.93 -0.87
C ASP A 75 9.84 -7.83 0.01
N LEU A 76 9.74 -8.09 1.33
CA LEU A 76 9.12 -7.18 2.27
C LEU A 76 9.71 -5.76 2.23
N ASP A 77 11.00 -5.62 1.89
CA ASP A 77 11.68 -4.33 1.74
C ASP A 77 11.13 -3.50 0.57
N ASN A 78 10.71 -4.17 -0.51
CA ASN A 78 10.11 -3.55 -1.69
C ASN A 78 8.59 -3.35 -1.55
N LEU A 79 7.95 -3.94 -0.54
CA LEU A 79 6.51 -3.78 -0.31
C LEU A 79 6.22 -2.61 0.62
N GLN A 80 5.20 -1.81 0.32
CA GLN A 80 4.76 -0.72 1.18
C GLN A 80 3.24 -0.67 1.31
N PRO A 81 2.71 -0.21 2.46
CA PRO A 81 1.29 0.08 2.59
C PRO A 81 0.99 1.44 1.94
N LEU A 82 0.06 1.46 0.99
CA LEU A 82 -0.44 2.70 0.40
C LEU A 82 -1.96 2.75 0.44
N HIS A 83 -2.51 3.96 0.63
CA HIS A 83 -3.92 4.18 0.40
C HIS A 83 -4.24 3.85 -1.07
N TRP A 84 -5.38 3.20 -1.34
CA TRP A 84 -5.68 2.67 -2.68
C TRP A 84 -5.63 3.75 -3.78
N ARG A 85 -6.03 4.98 -3.47
CA ARG A 85 -5.93 6.13 -4.40
C ARG A 85 -4.48 6.50 -4.73
N ASN A 86 -3.59 6.45 -3.74
CA ASN A 86 -2.16 6.70 -3.95
C ASN A 86 -1.53 5.58 -4.77
N ASN A 87 -1.89 4.31 -4.49
CA ASN A 87 -1.43 3.18 -5.29
C ASN A 87 -1.84 3.30 -6.77
N ARG A 88 -3.12 3.61 -7.04
CA ARG A 88 -3.60 3.84 -8.42
C ARG A 88 -2.92 5.02 -9.11
N GLY A 89 -2.63 6.09 -8.38
CA GLY A 89 -1.93 7.27 -8.91
C GLY A 89 -0.46 7.01 -9.20
N LYS A 90 0.22 6.22 -8.35
CA LYS A 90 1.62 5.82 -8.53
C LYS A 90 1.77 4.92 -9.76
N SER A 91 0.95 3.87 -9.88
CA SER A 91 1.05 2.88 -10.98
C SER A 91 2.52 2.40 -11.15
N ASP A 92 3.07 2.47 -12.36
CA ASP A 92 4.45 2.06 -12.68
C ASP A 92 5.49 3.20 -12.56
N SER A 93 5.11 4.32 -11.94
CA SER A 93 5.99 5.48 -11.72
C SER A 93 7.03 5.16 -10.64
N TRP A 94 8.31 5.25 -11.01
CA TRP A 94 9.46 5.01 -10.13
C TRP A 94 10.74 5.56 -10.80
N PRO A 95 11.71 6.12 -10.04
CA PRO A 95 11.66 6.34 -8.58
C PRO A 95 10.84 7.57 -8.19
N ASP A 96 10.62 8.48 -9.12
CA ASP A 96 9.91 9.74 -8.87
C ASP A 96 8.41 9.57 -9.13
N TRP A 97 7.60 9.77 -8.09
CA TRP A 97 6.15 9.77 -8.16
C TRP A 97 5.58 10.73 -7.11
N ASN A 98 4.38 11.23 -7.36
CA ASN A 98 3.71 12.18 -6.47
C ASN A 98 2.48 11.56 -5.82
N CYS A 99 2.22 11.97 -4.59
CA CYS A 99 1.02 11.59 -3.85
C CYS A 99 -0.23 12.16 -4.53
N SER A 100 -1.06 11.29 -5.09
CA SER A 100 -2.32 11.68 -5.73
C SER A 100 -3.44 11.95 -4.71
N HIS A 101 -3.29 11.45 -3.49
CA HIS A 101 -4.18 11.62 -2.35
C HIS A 101 -3.35 11.89 -1.09
N PRO A 102 -2.76 13.09 -0.94
CA PRO A 102 -2.02 13.46 0.27
C PRO A 102 -2.97 13.67 1.45
N ALA A 103 -2.41 13.71 2.67
CA ALA A 103 -3.12 14.21 3.85
C ALA A 103 -3.77 15.57 3.53
N ARG A 104 -5.05 15.73 3.89
CA ARG A 104 -5.74 17.01 3.87
C ARG A 104 -5.49 17.79 5.15
#